data_AF-W1YIY3-F1
#
_entry.id   AF-W1YIY3-F1
#
_cell.length_a   1.000
_cell.length_b   1.000
_cell.length_c   1.000
_cell.angle_alpha   90.00
_cell.angle_beta   90.00
_cell.angle_gamma   90.00
#
_symmetry.space_group_name_H-M   'P 1'
#
loop_
_entity.id
_entity.type
_entity.pdbx_description
1 polymer ?
#
loop_
_entity_poly.entity_id
_entity_poly.type
_entity_poly.pdbx_seq_one_letter_code
_entity_poly.pdbx_strand_id
1 'polypeptide(L)' 'SVLLGVPHTEVFIDDITKAPVTTQGPILEKHDIFPANTNVNYIEVVNDKHIKVRTWERGAGATLACGTGSCA' A
#
# COMPACT_ATOMS: atom_id res chain seq x y z
N SER A 1 -4.30 -4.02 -10.39
CA SER A 1 -5.38 -3.39 -9.61
C SER A 1 -6.44 -4.43 -9.34
N VAL A 2 -6.46 -4.94 -8.12
CA VAL A 2 -7.52 -5.83 -7.63
C VAL A 2 -8.55 -4.95 -6.94
N LEU A 3 -9.82 -5.05 -7.33
CA LEU A 3 -10.86 -4.18 -6.79
C LEU A 3 -11.58 -4.86 -5.63
N LEU A 4 -11.12 -4.60 -4.40
CA LEU A 4 -11.81 -4.99 -3.16
C LEU A 4 -12.70 -3.84 -2.64
N GLY A 5 -13.50 -3.24 -3.53
CA GLY A 5 -14.42 -2.13 -3.22
C GLY A 5 -13.76 -0.74 -3.09
N VAL A 6 -12.48 -0.67 -2.71
CA VAL A 6 -11.62 0.53 -2.78
C VAL A 6 -10.41 0.26 -3.67
N PRO A 7 -9.93 1.25 -4.44
CA PRO A 7 -8.71 1.09 -5.23
C PRO A 7 -7.49 0.90 -4.32
N HIS A 8 -6.71 -0.13 -4.63
CA HIS A 8 -5.42 -0.42 -4.03
C HIS A 8 -4.33 -0.27 -5.10
N THR A 9 -3.19 0.26 -4.66
CA THR A 9 -1.98 0.45 -5.45
C THR A 9 -0.82 -0.23 -4.75
N GLU A 10 -0.16 -1.14 -5.45
CA GLU A 10 0.87 -2.02 -4.94
C GLU A 10 2.25 -1.55 -5.42
N VAL A 11 3.15 -1.30 -4.48
CA VAL A 11 4.52 -0.86 -4.72
C VAL A 11 5.48 -1.92 -4.21
N PHE A 12 6.11 -2.65 -5.12
CA PHE A 12 7.12 -3.64 -4.78
C PHE A 12 8.44 -2.96 -4.42
N ILE A 13 9.03 -3.38 -3.31
CA ILE A 13 10.29 -2.84 -2.78
C ILE A 13 11.17 -3.96 -2.24
N ASP A 14 12.47 -3.71 -2.18
CA ASP A 14 13.44 -4.70 -1.69
C ASP A 14 13.50 -4.82 -0.16
N ASP A 15 13.15 -3.76 0.57
CA ASP A 15 13.27 -3.68 2.04
C ASP A 15 12.14 -2.86 2.66
N ILE A 16 11.21 -3.54 3.35
CA ILE A 16 10.03 -2.95 3.97
C ILE A 16 10.36 -1.95 5.09
N THR A 17 11.54 -2.07 5.70
CA THR A 17 11.97 -1.17 6.77
C THR A 17 12.27 0.23 6.26
N LYS A 18 12.65 0.34 4.98
CA LYS A 18 12.93 1.59 4.27
C LYS A 18 11.73 2.11 3.47
N ALA A 19 10.58 1.45 3.55
CA ALA A 19 9.39 1.84 2.81
C ALA A 19 9.03 3.31 3.08
N PRO A 20 8.92 4.16 2.04
CA PRO A 20 8.60 5.59 2.16
C PRO A 20 7.10 5.83 2.41
N VAL A 21 6.51 5.11 3.37
CA VAL A 21 5.06 5.08 3.61
C VAL A 21 4.50 6.47 3.87
N THR A 22 5.19 7.27 4.70
CA THR A 22 4.72 8.61 5.10
C THR A 22 5.15 9.73 4.15
N THR A 23 6.12 9.49 3.27
CA THR A 23 6.62 10.50 2.33
C THR A 23 6.04 10.31 0.94
N GLN A 24 6.08 9.10 0.40
CA GLN A 24 5.53 8.76 -0.92
C GLN A 24 4.06 8.35 -0.85
N GLY A 25 3.60 7.75 0.25
CA GLY A 25 2.19 7.32 0.42
C GLY A 25 1.16 8.43 0.15
N PRO A 26 1.28 9.63 0.76
CA PRO A 26 0.32 10.73 0.53
C PRO A 26 0.32 11.24 -0.91
N ILE A 27 1.46 11.16 -1.60
CA ILE A 27 1.61 11.59 -3.00
C ILE A 27 0.89 10.59 -3.91
N LEU A 28 1.14 9.30 -3.70
CA LEU A 28 0.50 8.22 -4.46
C LEU A 28 -1.00 8.13 -4.18
N GLU A 29 -1.44 8.33 -2.94
CA GLU A 29 -2.86 8.37 -2.57
C GLU A 29 -3.64 9.33 -3.46
N LYS A 30 -3.09 10.52 -3.72
CA LYS A 30 -3.76 11.63 -4.42
C LYS A 30 -3.31 11.80 -5.87
N HIS A 31 -2.59 10.82 -6.42
CA HIS A 31 -2.09 10.93 -7.78
C HIS A 31 -3.27 11.00 -8.77
N ASP A 32 -3.17 11.87 -9.78
CA ASP A 32 -4.26 12.13 -10.75
C ASP A 32 -4.80 10.90 -11.50
N ILE A 33 -4.04 9.79 -11.51
CA ILE A 33 -4.47 8.52 -12.10
C ILE A 33 -5.51 7.78 -11.24
N PHE A 34 -5.72 8.22 -10.00
CA PHE A 34 -6.68 7.69 -9.05
C PHE A 34 -7.73 8.75 -8.70
N PRO A 35 -8.79 8.93 -9.52
CA PRO A 35 -9.81 9.96 -9.30
C PRO A 35 -10.53 9.87 -7.95
N ALA A 36 -10.55 8.69 -7.33
CA ALA A 36 -11.15 8.42 -6.02
C ALA A 36 -10.10 8.25 -4.90
N ASN A 37 -8.87 8.71 -5.15
CA ASN A 37 -7.65 8.39 -4.40
C ASN A 37 -7.41 6.87 -4.32
N THR A 38 -6.34 6.42 -3.66
CA THR A 38 -6.02 4.99 -3.50
C THR A 38 -5.43 4.70 -2.12
N ASN A 39 -5.63 3.47 -1.64
CA ASN A 39 -4.75 2.89 -0.62
C ASN A 39 -3.41 2.52 -1.28
N VAL A 40 -2.30 2.70 -0.57
CA VAL A 40 -0.96 2.39 -1.09
C VAL A 40 -0.33 1.30 -0.23
N ASN A 41 -0.08 0.14 -0.82
CA ASN A 41 0.54 -1.01 -0.18
C ASN A 41 1.99 -1.14 -0.65
N TYR A 42 2.94 -1.02 0.27
CA TYR A 42 4.35 -1.34 0.02
C TYR A 42 4.59 -2.80 0.35
N ILE A 43 5.16 -3.55 -0.59
CA ILE A 43 5.27 -5.00 -0.52
C ILE A 43 6.73 -5.41 -0.68
N GLU A 44 7.26 -6.12 0.31
CA GLU A 44 8.52 -6.85 0.20
C GLU A 44 8.20 -8.34 0.04
N VAL A 45 8.66 -8.93 -1.06
CA VAL A 45 8.52 -10.37 -1.30
C VAL A 45 9.70 -11.09 -0.67
N VAL A 46 9.45 -11.83 0.41
CA VAL A 46 10.50 -12.57 1.12
C VAL A 46 10.74 -13.93 0.47
N ASN A 47 9.66 -14.62 0.07
CA ASN A 47 9.68 -15.85 -0.71
C ASN A 47 8.30 -16.11 -1.35
N ASP A 48 8.14 -17.28 -1.99
CA ASP A 48 6.91 -17.73 -2.66
C ASP A 48 5.69 -17.87 -1.72
N LYS A 49 5.90 -17.88 -0.40
CA LYS A 49 4.85 -18.07 0.62
C LYS A 49 4.77 -16.95 1.66
N HIS A 50 5.63 -15.94 1.56
CA HIS A 50 5.73 -14.90 2.58
C HIS A 50 6.03 -13.54 1.97
N ILE A 51 5.16 -12.57 2.29
CA ILE A 51 5.32 -11.17 1.97
C ILE A 51 5.20 -10.33 3.23
N LYS A 52 5.88 -9.18 3.26
CA LYS A 52 5.66 -8.15 4.27
C LYS A 52 4.96 -6.97 3.61
N VAL A 53 3.99 -6.40 4.31
CA VAL A 53 3.19 -5.29 3.78
C VAL A 53 3.16 -4.14 4.79
N ARG A 54 3.30 -2.91 4.27
CA ARG A 54 2.99 -1.68 5.01
C ARG A 54 2.07 -0.82 4.17
N THR A 55 1.03 -0.27 4.81
CA THR A 55 -0.03 0.42 4.09
C THR A 55 -0.12 1.88 4.49
N TRP A 56 -0.29 2.74 3.50
CA TRP A 56 -0.85 4.08 3.65
C TRP A 56 -2.33 4.03 3.25
N GLU A 57 -3.21 4.17 4.22
CA GLU A 57 -4.64 4.15 3.99
C GLU A 57 -5.18 5.51 3.59
N ARG A 58 -5.99 5.51 2.55
CA ARG A 58 -6.71 6.68 2.06
C ARG A 58 -7.49 7.33 3.20
N GLY A 59 -7.18 8.60 3.48
CA GLY A 59 -7.84 9.39 4.53
C GLY A 59 -7.53 9.00 5.98
N ALA A 60 -6.77 7.93 6.23
CA ALA A 60 -6.38 7.48 7.58
C ALA A 60 -4.86 7.57 7.83
N GLY A 61 -4.04 7.55 6.78
CA GLY A 61 -2.58 7.65 6.87
C GLY A 61 -1.89 6.30 7.11
N ALA A 62 -0.69 6.33 7.67
CA ALA A 62 0.08 5.11 7.92
C ALA A 62 -0.57 4.29 9.05
N THR A 63 -1.19 3.16 8.71
CA THR A 63 -1.79 2.25 9.70
C THR A 63 -0.79 1.14 10.07
N LEU A 64 -0.78 0.76 11.35
CA LEU A 64 0.20 -0.19 11.89
C LEU A 64 -0.05 -1.65 11.46
N ALA A 65 -1.28 -1.96 11.06
CA ALA A 65 -1.67 -3.15 10.32
C ALA A 65 -3.16 -3.02 10.01
N CYS A 66 -3.55 -3.19 8.75
CA CYS A 66 -4.95 -3.35 8.40
C CYS A 66 -5.11 -4.69 7.72
N GLY A 67 -5.84 -5.59 8.38
CA GLY A 67 -6.03 -6.97 7.95
C GLY A 67 -6.67 -7.15 6.58
N THR A 68 -7.10 -6.07 5.90
CA THR A 68 -7.58 -6.11 4.51
C THR A 68 -6.45 -6.00 3.47
N GLY A 69 -5.27 -5.49 3.84
CA GLY A 69 -4.10 -5.41 2.96
C GLY A 69 -3.38 -6.74 2.71
N SER A 70 -3.67 -7.77 3.52
CA SER A 70 -3.08 -9.11 3.38
C SER A 70 -3.81 -10.03 2.39
N CYS A 71 -4.96 -9.60 1.85
CA CYS A 71 -5.76 -10.39 0.89
C CYS A 71 -5.93 -9.70 -0.49
N ALA A 72 -5.19 -8.63 -0.76
CA ALA A 72 -5.15 -7.98 -2.08
C ALA A 72 -4.13 -8.64 -3.01
#